data_AF-A0A8D2IT48-F1
#
_entry.id   AF-A0A8D2IT48-F1
#
_cell.length_a   1.000
_cell.length_b   1.000
_cell.length_c   1.000
_cell.angle_alpha   90.00
_cell.angle_beta   90.00
_cell.angle_gamma   90.00
#
_symmetry.space_group_name_H-M   'P 1'
#
loop_
_entity.id
_entity.type
_entity.pdbx_description
1 polymer ?
#
loop_
_entity_poly.entity_id
_entity_poly.type
_entity_poly.pdbx_seq_one_letter_code
_entity_poly.pdbx_strand_id
1 'polypeptide(L)'
;EVILPCQLKISSISGSGDLKLSWILDKSTEKIIVKTYTQNKNTSDSRYQGRAELFYDELNKGNMSLILKKSQLIDQGKYTVFHCQCLTSRGSLSIALFLLWKLNTCCSFAAKGVDPTITLRDYKGQGIGLTCASEGWYPKPQALWLSSKGENRTEKEITTSTENAAGTFSIFSAITIEPGTASEVSCKIFSSVLQQESESRIMIAEVFYPTTSPWIAPFTIILLIFIYKRACSVIMDSCVVFFLFFPLAAVTLDSEYKHPEIIISEDKRKASLKAPTPGQPGAAVETLIVVGKEGYAAGKHYWEVRVGEGLDWELGVLTQAERDKAKKASLVGPLGEGCWALRSVRGDLFSSQSENKLEKKGVSYQVIGLFLDREAGDISFHNAAITFPINSIPIQSTEKLYPFLSLGKERLLPSVPSGPLISKAEALLWEPSLKEIGRESTQRRAFSLCLALTFYCFRCQEKPFLFYCYFNV
;
A
#
# COMPACT_ATOMS: atom_id res chain seq x y z
N GLU A 1 54.77 14.41 19.62
CA GLU A 1 56.24 14.45 19.44
C GLU A 1 56.63 13.14 18.81
N VAL A 2 57.49 13.16 17.79
CA VAL A 2 57.88 11.96 17.03
C VAL A 2 59.39 11.87 17.01
N ILE A 3 59.93 10.70 17.30
CA ILE A 3 61.37 10.42 17.22
C ILE A 3 61.62 9.60 15.97
N LEU A 4 62.51 10.07 15.10
CA LEU A 4 63.00 9.34 13.93
C LEU A 4 64.29 8.61 14.34
N PRO A 5 64.23 7.29 14.63
CA PRO A 5 65.38 6.58 15.18
C PRO A 5 66.48 6.39 14.13
N CYS A 6 67.71 6.72 14.51
CA CYS A 6 68.90 6.40 13.72
C CYS A 6 70.05 6.06 14.67
N GLN A 7 70.44 4.78 14.68
CA GLN A 7 71.56 4.30 15.48
C GLN A 7 72.65 3.76 14.55
N LEU A 8 73.85 4.32 14.66
CA LEU A 8 75.03 3.76 14.02
C LEU A 8 75.64 2.70 14.94
N LYS A 9 75.81 1.49 14.42
CA LYS A 9 76.58 0.43 15.07
C LYS A 9 78.07 0.70 14.86
N ILE A 10 78.65 1.61 15.64
CA ILE A 10 80.09 1.88 15.65
C ILE A 10 80.56 1.88 17.10
N SER A 11 81.64 1.15 17.37
CA SER A 11 82.35 1.12 18.66
C SER A 11 83.17 2.41 18.82
N SER A 12 82.53 3.45 19.36
CA SER A 12 83.08 4.79 19.64
C SER A 12 83.49 5.63 18.42
N ILE A 13 82.92 6.83 18.30
CA ILE A 13 83.42 7.88 17.40
C ILE A 13 84.65 8.49 18.08
N SER A 14 85.75 7.75 18.07
CA SER A 14 87.02 8.18 18.66
C SER A 14 87.87 8.86 17.59
N GLY A 15 87.86 10.19 17.58
CA GLY A 15 88.73 10.98 16.72
C GLY A 15 88.25 12.42 16.60
N SER A 16 89.16 13.37 16.86
CA SER A 16 89.01 14.81 16.63
C SER A 16 88.81 15.13 15.14
N GLY A 17 87.68 14.71 14.57
CA GLY A 17 87.23 15.01 13.22
C GLY A 17 85.92 15.77 13.27
N ASP A 18 85.77 16.76 12.38
CA ASP A 18 84.54 17.54 12.25
C ASP A 18 83.37 16.62 11.84
N LEU A 19 82.46 16.38 12.79
CA LEU A 19 81.23 15.63 12.56
C LEU A 19 80.20 16.52 11.86
N LYS A 20 79.73 16.11 10.67
CA LYS A 20 78.61 16.73 9.98
C LYS A 20 77.45 15.74 9.81
N LEU A 21 76.29 16.09 10.39
CA LEU A 21 75.05 15.31 10.30
C LEU A 21 73.96 16.17 9.65
N SER A 22 73.29 15.66 8.62
CA SER A 22 72.18 16.34 7.96
C SER A 22 70.99 15.41 7.77
N TRP A 23 69.87 15.76 8.39
CA TRP A 23 68.56 15.17 8.12
C TRP A 23 67.89 15.92 6.96
N ILE A 24 67.54 15.18 5.91
CA ILE A 24 66.89 15.69 4.70
C ILE A 24 65.57 14.97 4.52
N LEU A 25 64.49 15.73 4.34
CA LEU A 25 63.20 15.22 3.91
C LEU A 25 63.14 15.28 2.39
N ASP A 26 63.20 14.11 1.76
CA ASP A 26 63.00 13.92 0.34
C ASP A 26 61.49 13.91 0.05
N LYS A 27 61.01 14.97 -0.62
CA LYS A 27 59.66 15.02 -1.22
C LYS A 27 59.76 14.76 -2.72
N SER A 28 58.61 14.49 -3.36
CA SER A 28 58.54 14.27 -4.81
C SER A 28 58.99 15.48 -5.62
N THR A 29 58.86 16.69 -5.08
CA THR A 29 59.13 17.96 -5.78
C THR A 29 60.37 18.71 -5.28
N GLU A 30 60.83 18.45 -4.05
CA GLU A 30 61.94 19.17 -3.43
C GLU A 30 62.66 18.32 -2.36
N LYS A 31 63.88 18.73 -2.00
CA LYS A 31 64.63 18.18 -0.86
C LYS A 31 64.76 19.23 0.22
N ILE A 32 64.21 18.95 1.39
CA ILE A 32 64.14 19.91 2.49
C ILE A 32 65.15 19.55 3.57
N ILE A 33 66.00 20.50 3.98
CA ILE A 33 66.97 20.28 5.06
C ILE A 33 66.25 20.49 6.40
N VAL A 34 65.92 19.38 7.06
CA VAL A 34 65.17 19.37 8.32
C VAL A 34 66.06 19.86 9.46
N LYS A 35 67.28 19.31 9.55
CA LYS A 35 68.28 19.73 10.53
C LYS A 35 69.68 19.35 10.08
N THR A 36 70.60 20.29 10.11
CA THR A 36 72.03 20.05 9.96
C THR A 36 72.76 20.44 11.23
N TYR A 37 73.60 19.53 11.71
CA TYR A 37 74.52 19.71 12.82
C TYR A 37 75.96 19.73 12.30
N THR A 38 76.69 20.77 12.67
CA THR A 38 78.15 20.88 12.57
C THR A 38 78.67 21.45 13.88
N GLN A 39 79.91 21.11 14.29
CA GLN A 39 80.46 21.54 15.59
C GLN A 39 80.38 23.06 15.82
N ASN A 40 80.37 23.86 14.75
CA ASN A 40 80.35 25.33 14.82
C ASN A 40 78.99 25.98 14.51
N LYS A 41 78.04 25.25 13.90
CA LYS A 41 76.76 25.84 13.45
C LYS A 41 75.66 24.80 13.25
N ASN A 42 74.45 25.15 13.66
CA ASN A 42 73.23 24.41 13.34
C ASN A 42 72.40 25.19 12.34
N THR A 43 71.98 24.53 11.26
CA THR A 43 71.09 25.12 10.25
C THR A 43 69.88 24.23 10.04
N SER A 44 68.72 24.84 9.85
CA SER A 44 67.47 24.15 9.52
C SER A 44 66.65 25.04 8.59
N ASP A 45 65.85 24.43 7.71
CA ASP A 45 64.81 25.13 6.98
C ASP A 45 63.84 25.84 7.96
N SER A 46 63.30 27.00 7.56
CA SER A 46 62.43 27.83 8.41
C SER A 46 61.21 27.05 8.93
N ARG A 47 60.72 26.07 8.16
CA ARG A 47 59.59 25.19 8.51
C ARG A 47 59.86 24.30 9.74
N TYR A 48 61.14 24.02 10.02
CA TYR A 48 61.58 23.09 11.08
C TYR A 48 62.30 23.78 12.24
N GLN A 49 62.47 25.09 12.18
CA GLN A 49 63.13 25.87 13.22
C GLN A 49 62.34 25.82 14.53
N GLY A 50 63.00 25.45 15.63
CA GLY A 50 62.36 25.28 16.96
C GLY A 50 61.48 24.02 17.09
N ARG A 51 61.41 23.18 16.05
CA ARG A 51 60.65 21.91 16.05
C ARG A 51 61.54 20.69 15.87
N ALA A 52 62.69 20.82 15.21
CA ALA A 52 63.65 19.73 14.99
C ALA A 52 64.88 19.84 15.92
N GLU A 53 65.08 18.80 16.73
CA GLU A 53 66.16 18.66 17.72
C GLU A 53 66.87 17.31 17.58
N LEU A 54 68.11 17.21 18.07
CA LEU A 54 68.92 15.99 18.05
C LEU A 54 69.30 15.61 19.49
N PHE A 55 69.63 14.34 19.71
CA PHE A 55 70.20 13.87 20.98
C PHE A 55 71.69 14.22 21.07
N TYR A 56 72.00 15.51 21.30
CA TYR A 56 73.37 16.04 21.26
C TYR A 56 74.36 15.25 22.14
N ASP A 57 73.94 14.85 23.35
CA ASP A 57 74.77 14.11 24.31
C ASP A 57 75.04 12.66 23.92
N GLU A 58 74.24 12.11 22.99
CA GLU A 58 74.34 10.73 22.53
C GLU A 58 74.89 10.59 21.10
N LEU A 59 75.18 11.70 20.43
CA LEU A 59 75.80 11.71 19.10
C LEU A 59 77.12 10.92 19.11
N ASN A 60 77.95 11.11 20.15
CA ASN A 60 79.24 10.42 20.32
C ASN A 60 79.09 8.92 20.61
N LYS A 61 77.90 8.49 21.06
CA LYS A 61 77.52 7.09 21.31
C LYS A 61 76.85 6.44 20.09
N GLY A 62 76.77 7.16 18.96
CA GLY A 62 76.19 6.68 17.71
C GLY A 62 74.68 6.88 17.59
N ASN A 63 74.03 7.58 18.53
CA ASN A 63 72.61 7.93 18.41
C ASN A 63 72.47 9.25 17.64
N MET A 64 71.97 9.15 16.40
CA MET A 64 71.77 10.28 15.49
C MET A 64 70.28 10.55 15.24
N SER A 65 69.42 10.06 16.14
CA SER A 65 67.97 10.16 16.03
C SER A 65 67.51 11.62 16.06
N LEU A 66 66.48 11.93 15.27
CA LEU A 66 65.88 13.26 15.20
C LEU A 66 64.59 13.32 16.01
N ILE A 67 64.49 14.32 16.88
CA ILE A 67 63.27 14.66 17.62
C ILE A 67 62.52 15.72 16.82
N LEU A 68 61.27 15.42 16.47
CA LEU A 68 60.37 16.35 15.79
C LEU A 68 59.18 16.69 16.69
N LYS A 69 59.16 17.92 17.20
CA LYS A 69 58.09 18.49 18.03
C LYS A 69 57.00 19.09 17.15
N LYS A 70 55.74 19.00 17.62
CA LYS A 70 54.54 19.54 16.94
C LYS A 70 54.38 19.08 15.48
N SER A 71 54.53 17.77 15.20
CA SER A 71 54.46 17.16 13.86
C SER A 71 53.20 17.54 13.08
N GLN A 72 53.35 17.78 11.78
CA GLN A 72 52.30 18.20 10.85
C GLN A 72 52.24 17.29 9.62
N LEU A 73 51.13 17.28 8.88
CA LEU A 73 50.96 16.46 7.67
C LEU A 73 52.00 16.78 6.58
N ILE A 74 52.46 18.03 6.52
CA ILE A 74 53.54 18.45 5.60
C ILE A 74 54.89 17.81 5.90
N ASP A 75 55.08 17.20 7.07
CA ASP A 75 56.29 16.49 7.44
C ASP A 75 56.34 15.08 6.84
N GLN A 76 55.27 14.65 6.15
CA GLN A 76 55.24 13.37 5.46
C GLN A 76 56.25 13.33 4.31
N GLY A 77 57.04 12.27 4.27
CA GLY A 77 57.96 11.98 3.19
C GLY A 77 59.09 11.09 3.66
N LYS A 78 60.06 10.88 2.77
CA LYS A 78 61.20 10.01 3.06
C LYS A 78 62.29 10.82 3.73
N TYR A 79 62.66 10.45 4.95
CA TYR A 79 63.77 11.08 5.64
C TYR A 79 65.07 10.32 5.33
N THR A 80 66.05 11.05 4.80
CA THR A 80 67.39 10.55 4.56
C THR A 80 68.35 11.28 5.49
N VAL A 81 69.14 10.51 6.23
CA VAL A 81 70.20 11.04 7.08
C VAL A 81 71.54 10.92 6.36
N PHE A 82 72.28 12.02 6.30
CA PHE A 82 73.64 12.09 5.77
C PHE A 82 74.62 12.33 6.92
N HIS A 83 75.59 11.45 7.05
CA HIS A 83 76.68 11.56 8.02
C HIS A 83 78.03 11.61 7.27
N CYS A 84 78.90 12.56 7.64
CA CYS A 84 80.25 12.68 7.10
C CYS A 84 81.24 12.99 8.23
N GLN A 85 82.36 12.26 8.27
CA GLN A 85 83.46 12.48 9.20
C GLN A 85 84.77 12.61 8.40
N CYS A 86 85.46 13.74 8.55
CA CYS A 86 86.81 13.92 7.99
C CYS A 86 87.86 13.56 9.05
N LEU A 87 88.72 12.58 8.76
CA LEU A 87 89.93 12.33 9.53
C LEU A 87 91.10 13.07 8.87
N THR A 88 91.58 14.13 9.51
CA THR A 88 92.80 14.83 9.10
C THR A 88 93.99 14.29 9.90
N SER A 89 94.86 13.49 9.29
CA SER A 89 96.22 13.27 9.80
C SER A 89 97.16 14.33 9.22
N ARG A 90 98.03 14.90 10.06
CA ARG A 90 99.10 15.80 9.60
C ARG A 90 100.15 14.98 8.84
N GLY A 91 100.26 15.22 7.54
CA GLY A 91 101.35 14.74 6.70
C GLY A 91 100.99 13.52 5.84
N SER A 92 101.06 13.73 4.51
CA SER A 92 100.83 12.79 3.42
C SER A 92 99.37 12.67 2.93
N LEU A 93 99.22 12.83 1.61
CA LEU A 93 97.96 12.87 0.84
C LEU A 93 96.94 11.86 1.38
N SER A 94 95.95 12.36 2.12
CA SER A 94 94.89 11.53 2.69
C SER A 94 93.83 11.32 1.62
N ILE A 95 93.81 10.11 1.05
CA ILE A 95 92.64 9.57 0.34
C ILE A 95 91.47 9.67 1.33
N ALA A 96 90.59 10.65 1.09
CA ALA A 96 89.33 10.78 1.82
C ALA A 96 88.48 9.54 1.49
N LEU A 97 88.55 8.52 2.34
CA LEU A 97 87.65 7.38 2.28
C LEU A 97 86.25 7.88 2.66
N PHE A 98 85.49 8.34 1.66
CA PHE A 98 84.09 8.72 1.81
C PHE A 98 83.24 7.47 2.08
N LEU A 99 83.08 7.09 3.34
CA LEU A 99 82.09 6.08 3.74
C LEU A 99 80.70 6.75 3.78
N LEU A 100 80.05 6.87 2.62
CA LEU A 100 78.65 7.29 2.50
C LEU A 100 77.71 6.14 2.88
N TRP A 101 77.31 6.04 4.15
CA TRP A 101 76.20 5.17 4.54
C TRP A 101 74.87 5.89 4.29
N LYS A 102 74.17 5.52 3.20
CA LYS A 102 72.80 5.95 2.93
C LYS A 102 71.83 4.97 3.61
N LEU A 103 71.48 5.22 4.87
CA LEU A 103 70.35 4.52 5.49
C LEU A 103 69.05 5.09 4.93
N ASN A 104 68.35 4.30 4.12
CA ASN A 104 66.95 4.55 3.76
C ASN A 104 66.07 4.18 4.97
N THR A 105 66.07 4.99 6.02
CA THR A 105 65.12 4.82 7.12
C THR A 105 63.79 5.45 6.69
N CYS A 106 62.92 4.64 6.08
CA CYS A 106 61.59 5.07 5.68
C CYS A 106 60.71 5.20 6.93
N CYS A 107 60.66 6.39 7.54
CA CYS A 107 59.60 6.70 8.48
C CYS A 107 58.30 6.89 7.71
N SER A 108 57.55 5.81 7.53
CA SER A 108 56.16 5.88 7.10
C SER A 108 55.37 6.54 8.22
N PHE A 109 54.79 7.72 7.97
CA PHE A 109 53.76 8.27 8.84
C PHE A 109 52.61 7.27 8.82
N ALA A 110 52.32 6.63 9.94
CA ALA A 110 51.28 5.64 10.02
C ALA A 110 50.48 5.92 11.29
N ALA A 111 49.16 6.00 11.13
CA ALA A 111 48.23 6.43 12.14
C ALA A 111 47.29 5.28 12.46
N LYS A 112 47.21 4.93 13.75
CA LYS A 112 46.18 4.04 14.26
C LYS A 112 44.86 4.81 14.32
N GLY A 113 43.82 4.26 13.73
CA GLY A 113 42.48 4.83 13.84
C GLY A 113 41.82 4.55 15.19
N VAL A 114 40.63 5.12 15.38
CA VAL A 114 39.81 4.95 16.59
C VAL A 114 39.25 3.54 16.66
N ASP A 115 38.90 3.06 17.86
CA ASP A 115 38.31 1.74 18.00
C ASP A 115 36.96 1.61 17.23
N PRO A 116 36.70 0.46 16.57
CA PRO A 116 35.52 0.28 15.73
C PRO A 116 34.23 0.36 16.52
N THR A 117 33.23 1.05 15.98
CA THR A 117 31.90 1.07 16.58
C THR A 117 30.97 0.12 15.82
N ILE A 118 30.40 -0.86 16.54
CA ILE A 118 29.38 -1.77 16.01
C ILE A 118 27.99 -1.20 16.28
N THR A 119 27.17 -1.14 15.25
CA THR A 119 25.80 -0.60 15.28
C THR A 119 24.83 -1.56 14.60
N LEU A 120 23.57 -1.53 15.03
CA LEU A 120 22.48 -2.25 14.40
C LEU A 120 22.01 -1.48 13.16
N ARG A 121 21.91 -2.16 12.01
CA ARG A 121 21.47 -1.57 10.75
C ARG A 121 20.02 -1.89 10.43
N ASP A 122 19.71 -3.16 10.27
CA ASP A 122 18.42 -3.64 9.77
C ASP A 122 18.16 -5.11 10.12
N TYR A 123 16.90 -5.55 10.00
CA TYR A 123 16.52 -6.95 10.11
C TYR A 123 16.26 -7.50 8.70
N LYS A 124 16.99 -8.54 8.29
CA LYS A 124 16.85 -9.18 6.98
C LYS A 124 16.41 -10.63 7.15
N GLY A 125 15.14 -10.91 6.81
CA GLY A 125 14.54 -12.23 7.01
C GLY A 125 14.46 -12.54 8.51
N GLN A 126 15.10 -13.64 8.93
CA GLN A 126 15.24 -14.00 10.34
C GLN A 126 16.57 -13.54 10.95
N GLY A 127 17.46 -12.91 10.18
CA GLY A 127 18.80 -12.48 10.63
C GLY A 127 18.90 -11.01 10.99
N ILE A 128 20.00 -10.66 11.67
CA ILE A 128 20.32 -9.31 12.15
C ILE A 128 21.46 -8.72 11.31
N GLY A 129 21.23 -7.55 10.72
CA GLY A 129 22.23 -6.76 9.99
C GLY A 129 23.02 -5.86 10.93
N LEU A 130 24.34 -6.03 10.95
CA LEU A 130 25.27 -5.22 11.75
C LEU A 130 26.21 -4.42 10.86
N THR A 131 26.63 -3.27 11.39
CA THR A 131 27.59 -2.38 10.74
C THR A 131 28.71 -2.00 11.68
N CYS A 132 29.94 -2.02 11.17
CA CYS A 132 31.16 -1.66 11.87
C CYS A 132 31.81 -0.47 11.17
N ALA A 133 32.09 0.60 11.91
CA ALA A 133 32.69 1.82 11.37
C ALA A 133 33.89 2.28 12.22
N SER A 134 34.94 2.78 11.55
CA SER A 134 36.12 3.32 12.22
C SER A 134 36.86 4.31 11.33
N GLU A 135 37.52 5.29 11.95
CA GLU A 135 38.09 6.45 11.27
C GLU A 135 39.54 6.72 11.73
N GLY A 136 40.30 7.44 10.90
CA GLY A 136 41.64 7.91 11.25
C GLY A 136 42.78 6.95 10.92
N TRP A 137 42.55 5.95 10.07
CA TRP A 137 43.58 4.96 9.72
C TRP A 137 44.49 5.43 8.61
N TYR A 138 45.80 5.16 8.74
CA TYR A 138 46.72 5.29 7.62
C TYR A 138 47.89 4.32 7.77
N PRO A 139 48.25 3.51 6.75
CA PRO A 139 47.63 3.39 5.42
C PRO A 139 46.26 2.69 5.46
N LYS A 140 45.63 2.48 4.31
CA LYS A 140 44.30 1.85 4.17
C LYS A 140 44.19 0.56 5.01
N PRO A 141 43.27 0.47 5.98
CA PRO A 141 43.12 -0.68 6.86
C PRO A 141 42.29 -1.81 6.21
N GLN A 142 42.24 -2.97 6.87
CA GLN A 142 41.36 -4.09 6.53
C GLN A 142 40.42 -4.38 7.71
N ALA A 143 39.15 -4.67 7.42
CA ALA A 143 38.15 -5.08 8.40
C ALA A 143 37.90 -6.57 8.29
N LEU A 144 37.76 -7.24 9.44
CA LEU A 144 37.45 -8.67 9.56
C LEU A 144 36.34 -8.86 10.59
N TRP A 145 35.36 -9.69 10.26
CA TRP A 145 34.35 -10.16 11.22
C TRP A 145 34.75 -11.51 11.80
N LEU A 146 34.77 -11.62 13.13
CA LEU A 146 35.19 -12.82 13.84
C LEU A 146 34.04 -13.41 14.67
N SER A 147 34.08 -14.73 14.83
CA SER A 147 33.22 -15.48 15.76
C SER A 147 33.71 -15.36 17.21
N SER A 148 32.95 -15.92 18.15
CA SER A 148 33.35 -16.02 19.57
C SER A 148 34.69 -16.75 19.79
N LYS A 149 35.10 -17.60 18.84
CA LYS A 149 36.37 -18.34 18.86
C LYS A 149 37.52 -17.60 18.16
N GLY A 150 37.26 -16.40 17.63
CA GLY A 150 38.25 -15.63 16.86
C GLY A 150 38.46 -16.13 15.43
N GLU A 151 37.57 -16.98 14.92
CA GLU A 151 37.63 -17.49 13.54
C GLU A 151 36.90 -16.53 12.57
N ASN A 152 37.38 -16.43 11.34
CA ASN A 152 36.75 -15.60 10.32
C ASN A 152 35.34 -16.10 9.99
N ARG A 153 34.40 -15.17 9.92
CA ARG A 153 33.02 -15.44 9.52
C ARG A 153 32.90 -15.69 8.01
N THR A 154 32.03 -16.62 7.62
CA THR A 154 31.83 -17.03 6.22
C THR A 154 30.66 -16.30 5.55
N GLU A 155 29.87 -15.57 6.33
CA GLU A 155 28.74 -14.78 5.87
C GLU A 155 29.21 -13.65 4.93
N LYS A 156 28.35 -13.25 3.99
CA LYS A 156 28.69 -12.24 2.98
C LYS A 156 28.85 -10.85 3.63
N GLU A 157 30.09 -10.38 3.71
CA GLU A 157 30.43 -9.03 4.19
C GLU A 157 30.51 -8.01 3.05
N ILE A 158 30.21 -6.74 3.37
CA ILE A 158 30.36 -5.60 2.47
C ILE A 158 31.29 -4.61 3.13
N THR A 159 32.50 -4.43 2.60
CA THR A 159 33.51 -3.51 3.16
C THR A 159 33.83 -2.39 2.16
N THR A 160 33.71 -1.15 2.62
CA THR A 160 34.01 0.08 1.89
C THR A 160 35.00 0.93 2.67
N SER A 161 35.96 1.54 1.98
CA SER A 161 36.92 2.46 2.59
C SER A 161 36.96 3.75 1.80
N THR A 162 36.82 4.86 2.51
CA THR A 162 36.80 6.22 1.98
C THR A 162 38.01 7.00 2.51
N GLU A 163 38.58 7.83 1.65
CA GLU A 163 39.68 8.72 2.01
C GLU A 163 39.13 10.10 2.38
N ASN A 164 39.50 10.60 3.55
CA ASN A 164 39.10 11.91 4.04
C ASN A 164 39.99 13.01 3.46
N ALA A 165 39.53 14.26 3.50
CA ALA A 165 40.30 15.43 3.05
C ALA A 165 41.66 15.62 3.75
N ALA A 166 41.85 14.99 4.93
CA ALA A 166 43.10 14.97 5.68
C ALA A 166 44.06 13.84 5.29
N GLY A 167 43.72 13.01 4.29
CA GLY A 167 44.52 11.87 3.82
C GLY A 167 44.44 10.61 4.69
N THR A 168 43.52 10.57 5.67
CA THR A 168 43.24 9.38 6.49
C THR A 168 42.07 8.58 5.93
N PHE A 169 42.06 7.27 6.20
CA PHE A 169 41.01 6.36 5.76
C PHE A 169 39.96 6.15 6.85
N SER A 170 38.70 6.24 6.44
CA SER A 170 37.56 5.72 7.17
C SER A 170 37.15 4.38 6.54
N ILE A 171 36.86 3.38 7.37
CA ILE A 171 36.42 2.06 6.94
C ILE A 171 35.04 1.76 7.50
N PHE A 172 34.21 1.17 6.65
CA PHE A 172 32.86 0.75 6.96
C PHE A 172 32.67 -0.69 6.48
N SER A 173 32.19 -1.57 7.34
CA SER A 173 31.89 -2.96 6.99
C SER A 173 30.49 -3.35 7.47
N ALA A 174 29.78 -4.17 6.72
CA ALA A 174 28.44 -4.65 7.06
C ALA A 174 28.33 -6.17 6.87
N ILE A 175 27.66 -6.84 7.81
CA ILE A 175 27.42 -8.29 7.81
C ILE A 175 25.99 -8.60 8.24
N THR A 176 25.45 -9.76 7.86
CA THR A 176 24.14 -10.24 8.30
C THR A 176 24.30 -11.59 8.97
N ILE A 177 23.75 -11.74 10.18
CA ILE A 177 23.97 -12.90 11.05
C ILE A 177 22.65 -13.62 11.27
N GLU A 178 22.65 -14.92 10.99
CA GLU A 178 21.49 -15.80 11.16
C GLU A 178 21.35 -16.30 12.61
N PRO A 179 20.11 -16.55 13.08
CA PRO A 179 19.87 -17.07 14.42
C PRO A 179 20.54 -18.43 14.64
N GLY A 180 21.06 -18.64 15.86
CA GLY A 180 21.70 -19.90 16.27
C GLY A 180 23.16 -20.10 15.86
N THR A 181 23.76 -19.16 15.10
CA THR A 181 25.15 -19.31 14.61
C THR A 181 26.22 -18.81 15.60
N ALA A 182 25.95 -17.76 16.40
CA ALA A 182 26.76 -17.35 17.56
C ALA A 182 26.11 -16.17 18.31
N SER A 183 26.32 -16.08 19.62
CA SER A 183 25.89 -14.95 20.46
C SER A 183 26.90 -13.79 20.50
N GLU A 184 28.20 -14.03 20.27
CA GLU A 184 29.23 -12.99 20.27
C GLU A 184 29.75 -12.74 18.85
N VAL A 185 29.92 -11.46 18.53
CA VAL A 185 30.43 -11.00 17.24
C VAL A 185 31.50 -9.96 17.49
N SER A 186 32.62 -10.10 16.79
CA SER A 186 33.71 -9.15 16.88
C SER A 186 34.04 -8.53 15.53
N CYS A 187 34.22 -7.21 15.50
CA CYS A 187 34.78 -6.50 14.36
C CYS A 187 36.22 -6.13 14.67
N LYS A 188 37.17 -6.69 13.91
CA LYS A 188 38.59 -6.43 14.03
C LYS A 188 39.07 -5.63 12.83
N ILE A 189 39.71 -4.49 13.10
CA ILE A 189 40.37 -3.67 12.10
C ILE A 189 41.87 -3.80 12.29
N PHE A 190 42.58 -4.14 11.23
CA PHE A 190 44.01 -4.34 11.28
C PHE A 190 44.75 -3.63 10.15
N SER A 191 45.98 -3.23 10.46
CA SER A 191 46.91 -2.65 9.49
C SER A 191 48.14 -3.55 9.36
N SER A 192 48.31 -4.15 8.18
CA SER A 192 49.44 -5.04 7.87
C SER A 192 50.79 -4.32 7.91
N VAL A 193 50.80 -3.00 7.72
CA VAL A 193 52.01 -2.17 7.73
C VAL A 193 52.42 -1.78 9.15
N LEU A 194 51.45 -1.47 10.02
CA LEU A 194 51.70 -1.11 11.41
C LEU A 194 51.86 -2.32 12.34
N GLN A 195 51.42 -3.50 11.91
CA GLN A 195 51.25 -4.66 12.80
C GLN A 195 50.42 -4.29 14.05
N GLN A 196 49.44 -3.42 13.85
CA GLN A 196 48.54 -2.95 14.90
C GLN A 196 47.10 -3.32 14.57
N GLU A 197 46.36 -3.62 15.63
CA GLU A 197 44.96 -4.01 15.59
C GLU A 197 44.12 -3.17 16.55
N SER A 198 42.84 -3.08 16.21
CA SER A 198 41.79 -2.58 17.06
C SER A 198 40.56 -3.47 16.87
N GLU A 199 39.86 -3.77 17.96
CA GLU A 199 38.77 -4.74 17.97
C GLU A 199 37.63 -4.21 18.85
N SER A 200 36.39 -4.50 18.46
CA SER A 200 35.22 -4.28 19.29
C SER A 200 34.25 -5.44 19.19
N ARG A 201 33.62 -5.75 20.31
CA ARG A 201 32.83 -6.96 20.52
C ARG A 201 31.43 -6.61 20.98
N ILE A 202 30.44 -7.35 20.49
CA ILE A 202 29.05 -7.23 20.92
C ILE A 202 28.44 -8.62 21.15
N MET A 203 27.57 -8.69 22.15
CA MET A 203 26.76 -9.86 22.45
C MET A 203 25.33 -9.62 21.94
N ILE A 204 24.82 -10.54 21.14
CA ILE A 204 23.46 -10.54 20.60
C ILE A 204 22.67 -11.58 21.39
N ALA A 205 21.67 -11.12 22.15
CA ALA A 205 20.74 -12.03 22.83
C ALA A 205 19.73 -12.62 21.84
N GLU A 206 19.30 -13.87 22.05
CA GLU A 206 18.30 -14.54 21.21
C GLU A 206 16.98 -13.77 21.10
N VAL A 207 16.66 -12.95 22.11
CA VAL A 207 15.46 -12.10 22.16
C VAL A 207 15.40 -11.05 21.04
N PHE A 208 16.55 -10.68 20.45
CA PHE A 208 16.59 -9.68 19.37
C PHE A 208 16.29 -10.27 18.00
N TYR A 209 16.16 -11.59 17.85
CA TYR A 209 15.71 -12.19 16.59
C TYR A 209 14.18 -12.14 16.52
N PRO A 210 13.60 -11.71 15.38
CA PRO A 210 12.15 -11.64 15.23
C PRO A 210 11.54 -13.05 15.25
N THR A 211 11.02 -13.48 16.40
CA THR A 211 10.27 -14.73 16.54
C THR A 211 8.79 -14.50 16.25
N THR A 212 8.28 -15.04 15.16
CA THR A 212 6.83 -15.19 14.96
C THR A 212 6.35 -16.35 15.82
N SER A 213 5.44 -16.08 16.77
CA SER A 213 4.86 -17.14 17.59
C SER A 213 4.14 -18.15 16.67
N PRO A 214 4.43 -19.46 16.80
CA PRO A 214 3.81 -20.50 15.99
C PRO A 214 2.27 -20.50 16.08
N TRP A 215 1.73 -19.89 17.13
CA TRP A 215 0.30 -19.84 17.40
C TRP A 215 -0.44 -18.70 16.69
N ILE A 216 0.25 -17.70 16.15
CA ILE A 216 -0.41 -16.54 15.52
C ILE A 216 -1.24 -16.98 14.31
N ALA A 217 -0.69 -17.83 13.44
CA ALA A 217 -1.39 -18.33 12.25
C ALA A 217 -2.64 -19.18 12.59
N PRO A 218 -2.60 -20.18 13.50
CA PRO A 218 -3.81 -20.91 13.85
C PRO A 218 -4.84 -20.03 14.58
N PHE A 219 -4.42 -19.09 15.44
CA PHE A 219 -5.38 -18.18 16.09
C PHE A 219 -6.08 -17.25 15.10
N THR A 220 -5.39 -16.73 14.08
CA THR A 220 -6.02 -15.89 13.05
C THR A 220 -7.00 -16.70 12.20
N ILE A 221 -6.64 -17.93 11.81
CA ILE A 221 -7.54 -18.83 11.07
C ILE A 221 -8.80 -19.15 11.89
N ILE A 222 -8.62 -19.51 13.17
CA ILE A 222 -9.74 -19.82 14.07
C ILE A 222 -10.67 -18.60 14.21
N LEU A 223 -10.11 -17.40 14.43
CA LEU A 223 -10.88 -16.17 14.52
C LEU A 223 -11.70 -15.89 13.25
N LEU A 224 -11.09 -16.07 12.07
CA LEU A 224 -11.77 -15.89 10.78
C LEU A 224 -12.93 -16.88 10.60
N ILE A 225 -12.75 -18.14 11.02
CA ILE A 225 -13.82 -19.15 10.99
C ILE A 225 -14.98 -18.75 11.92
N PHE A 226 -14.69 -18.24 13.13
CA PHE A 226 -15.72 -17.77 14.05
C PHE A 226 -16.49 -16.57 13.50
N ILE A 227 -15.79 -15.60 12.89
CA ILE A 227 -16.42 -14.43 12.23
C ILE A 227 -17.29 -14.90 11.07
N TYR A 228 -16.80 -15.80 10.22
CA TYR A 228 -17.57 -16.35 9.10
C TYR A 228 -18.83 -17.08 9.58
N LYS A 229 -18.72 -17.92 10.61
CA LYS A 229 -19.88 -18.64 11.18
C LYS A 229 -20.91 -17.67 11.77
N ARG A 230 -20.47 -16.64 12.48
CA ARG A 230 -21.37 -15.61 13.03
C ARG A 230 -22.06 -14.82 11.93
N ALA A 231 -21.32 -14.39 10.90
CA ALA A 231 -21.88 -13.67 9.77
C ALA A 231 -22.92 -14.52 9.02
N CYS A 232 -22.62 -15.81 8.73
CA CYS A 232 -23.57 -16.71 8.11
C CYS A 232 -24.84 -16.92 8.95
N SER A 233 -24.72 -17.07 10.27
CA SER A 233 -25.90 -17.21 11.14
C SER A 233 -26.79 -15.98 11.07
N VAL A 234 -26.20 -14.78 11.22
CA VAL A 234 -26.96 -13.51 11.17
C VAL A 234 -27.65 -13.31 9.83
N ILE A 235 -26.99 -13.67 8.72
CA ILE A 235 -27.58 -13.58 7.39
C ILE A 235 -28.72 -14.60 7.22
N MET A 236 -28.53 -15.84 7.66
CA MET A 236 -29.56 -16.87 7.58
C MET A 236 -30.79 -16.52 8.43
N ASP A 237 -30.59 -16.06 9.66
CA ASP A 237 -31.67 -15.62 10.55
C ASP A 237 -32.43 -14.43 9.95
N SER A 238 -31.72 -13.46 9.35
CA SER A 238 -32.33 -12.32 8.66
C SER A 238 -33.18 -12.74 7.45
N CYS A 239 -32.70 -13.71 6.66
CA CYS A 239 -33.44 -14.26 5.53
C CYS A 239 -34.70 -15.01 5.97
N VAL A 240 -34.61 -15.83 7.03
CA VAL A 240 -35.74 -16.61 7.55
C VAL A 240 -36.82 -15.68 8.11
N VAL A 241 -36.43 -14.66 8.88
CA VAL A 241 -37.36 -13.63 9.36
C VAL A 241 -38.04 -12.93 8.17
N PHE A 242 -37.30 -12.53 7.15
CA PHE A 242 -37.89 -11.88 5.97
C PHE A 242 -38.93 -12.76 5.24
N PHE A 243 -38.62 -14.03 4.95
CA PHE A 243 -39.56 -14.94 4.30
C PHE A 243 -40.82 -15.23 5.14
N LEU A 244 -40.71 -15.15 6.48
CA LEU A 244 -41.86 -15.33 7.38
C LEU A 244 -42.72 -14.07 7.49
N PHE A 245 -42.14 -12.87 7.38
CA PHE A 245 -42.86 -11.59 7.53
C PHE A 245 -43.34 -10.97 6.21
N PHE A 246 -42.76 -11.34 5.06
CA PHE A 246 -43.08 -10.75 3.75
C PHE A 246 -43.36 -11.84 2.70
N PRO A 247 -44.57 -12.44 2.69
CA PRO A 247 -44.94 -13.38 1.65
C PRO A 247 -44.95 -12.66 0.29
N LEU A 248 -44.38 -13.31 -0.73
CA LEU A 248 -44.48 -12.83 -2.11
C LEU A 248 -45.96 -12.73 -2.48
N ALA A 249 -46.39 -11.59 -3.01
CA ALA A 249 -47.77 -11.41 -3.41
C ALA A 249 -48.02 -12.18 -4.72
N ALA A 250 -48.76 -13.29 -4.65
CA ALA A 250 -49.23 -14.02 -5.82
C ALA A 250 -50.32 -13.20 -6.52
N VAL A 251 -49.91 -12.21 -7.33
CA VAL A 251 -50.86 -11.41 -8.11
C VAL A 251 -51.29 -12.21 -9.33
N THR A 252 -52.61 -12.37 -9.51
CA THR A 252 -53.22 -12.94 -10.70
C THR A 252 -54.17 -11.94 -11.34
N LEU A 253 -54.28 -11.94 -12.67
CA LEU A 253 -55.15 -11.04 -13.40
C LEU A 253 -56.60 -11.53 -13.37
N ASP A 254 -57.52 -10.60 -13.10
CA ASP A 254 -58.94 -10.90 -13.02
C ASP A 254 -59.61 -10.78 -14.39
N SER A 255 -60.13 -11.91 -14.89
CA SER A 255 -60.82 -11.97 -16.18
C SER A 255 -62.13 -11.18 -16.22
N GLU A 256 -62.75 -10.90 -15.07
CA GLU A 256 -63.98 -10.10 -15.00
C GLU A 256 -63.71 -8.59 -15.07
N TYR A 257 -62.49 -8.15 -14.73
CA TYR A 257 -62.12 -6.74 -14.60
C TYR A 257 -61.01 -6.39 -15.61
N LYS A 258 -61.32 -6.61 -16.89
CA LYS A 258 -60.41 -6.32 -18.01
C LYS A 258 -61.14 -5.64 -19.16
N HIS A 259 -60.40 -4.85 -19.92
CA HIS A 259 -60.89 -4.30 -21.18
C HIS A 259 -61.22 -5.42 -22.19
N PRO A 260 -62.28 -5.29 -23.01
CA PRO A 260 -62.65 -6.30 -24.02
C PRO A 260 -61.55 -6.62 -25.03
N GLU A 261 -60.67 -5.66 -25.32
CA GLU A 261 -59.51 -5.83 -26.22
C GLU A 261 -58.32 -6.55 -25.57
N ILE A 262 -58.33 -6.81 -24.26
CA ILE A 262 -57.25 -7.52 -23.56
C ILE A 262 -57.54 -9.02 -23.51
N ILE A 263 -56.53 -9.80 -23.89
CA ILE A 263 -56.45 -11.26 -23.70
C ILE A 263 -55.57 -11.52 -22.48
N ILE A 264 -56.03 -12.41 -21.60
CA ILE A 264 -55.26 -12.91 -20.45
C ILE A 264 -54.81 -14.34 -20.76
N SER A 265 -53.58 -14.71 -20.41
CA SER A 265 -53.07 -16.08 -20.51
C SER A 265 -53.79 -17.06 -19.58
N GLU A 266 -53.61 -18.36 -19.85
CA GLU A 266 -54.18 -19.44 -19.04
C GLU A 266 -53.70 -19.39 -17.57
N ASP A 267 -52.43 -19.07 -17.33
CA ASP A 267 -51.84 -18.90 -15.99
C ASP A 267 -52.28 -17.61 -15.27
N LYS A 268 -53.10 -16.77 -15.93
CA LYS A 268 -53.58 -15.47 -15.44
C LYS A 268 -52.47 -14.49 -15.06
N ARG A 269 -51.26 -14.66 -15.59
CA ARG A 269 -50.11 -13.80 -15.28
C ARG A 269 -49.70 -12.90 -16.42
N LYS A 270 -50.30 -13.08 -17.60
CA LYS A 270 -49.98 -12.35 -18.81
C LYS A 270 -51.18 -11.62 -19.36
N ALA A 271 -51.01 -10.35 -19.68
CA ALA A 271 -51.96 -9.57 -20.46
C ALA A 271 -51.35 -9.22 -21.82
N SER A 272 -52.15 -9.25 -22.88
CA SER A 272 -51.78 -8.81 -24.22
C SER A 272 -52.99 -8.31 -24.99
N LEU A 273 -52.81 -7.45 -26.00
CA LEU A 273 -53.91 -6.96 -26.82
C LEU A 273 -54.33 -7.96 -27.89
N LYS A 274 -55.62 -7.98 -28.23
CA LYS A 274 -56.15 -8.68 -29.41
C LYS A 274 -55.50 -8.11 -30.67
N ALA A 275 -55.28 -8.99 -31.66
CA ALA A 275 -54.82 -8.55 -32.97
C ALA A 275 -55.84 -7.57 -33.59
N PRO A 276 -55.39 -6.50 -34.28
CA PRO A 276 -56.30 -5.58 -34.96
C PRO A 276 -57.16 -6.33 -35.98
N THR A 277 -58.48 -6.11 -35.96
CA THR A 277 -59.37 -6.64 -37.00
C THR A 277 -59.31 -5.69 -38.20
N PRO A 278 -58.99 -6.16 -39.43
CA PRO A 278 -58.94 -5.29 -40.60
C PRO A 278 -60.30 -4.63 -40.86
N GLY A 279 -60.33 -3.30 -40.95
CA GLY A 279 -61.53 -2.54 -41.35
C GLY A 279 -62.38 -1.92 -40.24
N GLN A 280 -62.00 -2.05 -38.96
CA GLN A 280 -62.64 -1.28 -37.88
C GLN A 280 -62.09 0.17 -37.83
N PRO A 281 -62.96 1.21 -37.83
CA PRO A 281 -62.51 2.57 -37.58
C PRO A 281 -61.88 2.65 -36.19
N GLY A 282 -60.81 3.44 -36.05
CA GLY A 282 -60.05 3.60 -34.81
C GLY A 282 -60.99 3.90 -33.65
N ALA A 283 -61.19 2.92 -32.77
CA ALA A 283 -62.01 3.08 -31.58
C ALA A 283 -61.43 4.21 -30.72
N ALA A 284 -62.33 4.91 -30.01
CA ALA A 284 -62.03 6.05 -29.16
C ALA A 284 -60.87 5.77 -28.18
N VAL A 285 -60.31 6.85 -27.63
CA VAL A 285 -59.22 6.86 -26.64
C VAL A 285 -59.72 6.26 -25.32
N GLU A 286 -59.88 4.94 -25.30
CA GLU A 286 -60.30 4.16 -24.15
C GLU A 286 -59.08 3.57 -23.44
N THR A 287 -59.10 3.60 -22.11
CA THR A 287 -58.01 3.10 -21.27
C THR A 287 -58.03 1.57 -21.24
N LEU A 288 -57.01 0.92 -21.81
CA LEU A 288 -56.89 -0.53 -21.90
C LEU A 288 -56.37 -1.13 -20.57
N ILE A 289 -57.24 -1.21 -19.58
CA ILE A 289 -56.90 -1.66 -18.23
C ILE A 289 -57.26 -3.13 -17.95
N VAL A 290 -56.44 -3.79 -17.15
CA VAL A 290 -56.71 -5.06 -16.48
C VAL A 290 -56.32 -4.96 -15.00
N VAL A 291 -57.15 -5.50 -14.12
CA VAL A 291 -56.96 -5.41 -12.66
C VAL A 291 -56.62 -6.79 -12.08
N GLY A 292 -55.81 -6.80 -11.04
CA GLY A 292 -55.50 -8.00 -10.25
C GLY A 292 -56.71 -8.50 -9.48
N LYS A 293 -56.76 -9.81 -9.24
CA LYS A 293 -57.84 -10.48 -8.50
C LYS A 293 -57.67 -10.26 -7.00
N GLU A 294 -56.44 -10.41 -6.52
CA GLU A 294 -56.04 -10.19 -5.14
C GLU A 294 -55.98 -8.68 -4.86
N GLY A 295 -56.48 -8.28 -3.70
CA GLY A 295 -56.29 -6.92 -3.21
C GLY A 295 -55.80 -6.94 -1.77
N TYR A 296 -55.14 -5.87 -1.39
CA TYR A 296 -54.37 -5.79 -0.16
C TYR A 296 -54.93 -4.68 0.70
N ALA A 297 -55.39 -5.00 1.90
CA ALA A 297 -55.89 -4.01 2.86
C ALA A 297 -54.85 -3.67 3.94
N ALA A 298 -53.93 -4.58 4.24
CA ALA A 298 -52.91 -4.44 5.26
C ALA A 298 -51.63 -5.23 4.88
N GLY A 299 -50.54 -4.99 5.59
CA GLY A 299 -49.25 -5.64 5.38
C GLY A 299 -48.44 -5.04 4.22
N LYS A 300 -47.31 -5.68 3.91
CA LYS A 300 -46.40 -5.24 2.84
C LYS A 300 -46.38 -6.27 1.73
N HIS A 301 -46.49 -5.80 0.49
CA HIS A 301 -46.69 -6.64 -0.67
C HIS A 301 -45.73 -6.23 -1.79
N TYR A 302 -45.14 -7.24 -2.45
CA TYR A 302 -44.18 -7.03 -3.52
C TYR A 302 -44.54 -7.87 -4.74
N TRP A 303 -44.50 -7.26 -5.92
CA TRP A 303 -44.62 -7.96 -7.20
C TRP A 303 -43.83 -7.26 -8.31
N GLU A 304 -43.49 -8.01 -9.36
CA GLU A 304 -42.77 -7.52 -10.52
C GLU A 304 -43.64 -7.60 -11.77
N VAL A 305 -43.52 -6.58 -12.62
CA VAL A 305 -44.19 -6.51 -13.92
C VAL A 305 -43.14 -6.32 -15.00
N ARG A 306 -43.04 -7.30 -15.91
CA ARG A 306 -42.20 -7.19 -17.10
C ARG A 306 -42.95 -6.38 -18.17
N VAL A 307 -42.53 -5.16 -18.49
CA VAL A 307 -43.16 -4.34 -19.56
C VAL A 307 -42.47 -4.50 -20.92
N GLY A 308 -41.28 -5.12 -20.95
CA GLY A 308 -40.54 -5.38 -22.18
C GLY A 308 -40.04 -4.10 -22.85
N GLU A 309 -40.17 -4.02 -24.17
CA GLU A 309 -39.84 -2.82 -24.97
C GLU A 309 -41.06 -1.88 -25.18
N GLY A 310 -42.17 -2.14 -24.47
CA GLY A 310 -43.35 -1.30 -24.55
C GLY A 310 -43.04 0.14 -24.13
N LEU A 311 -43.34 1.10 -25.01
CA LEU A 311 -43.12 2.54 -24.76
C LEU A 311 -44.25 3.18 -23.96
N ASP A 312 -45.46 2.61 -24.04
CA ASP A 312 -46.67 3.14 -23.41
C ASP A 312 -47.30 2.08 -22.50
N TRP A 313 -47.32 2.36 -21.20
CA TRP A 313 -47.92 1.51 -20.18
C TRP A 313 -48.17 2.30 -18.89
N GLU A 314 -49.06 1.81 -18.04
CA GLU A 314 -49.28 2.34 -16.70
C GLU A 314 -49.50 1.19 -15.74
N LEU A 315 -48.86 1.24 -14.58
CA LEU A 315 -48.94 0.18 -13.56
C LEU A 315 -48.94 0.80 -12.17
N GLY A 316 -49.63 0.15 -11.24
CA GLY A 316 -49.79 0.68 -9.91
C GLY A 316 -50.86 -0.05 -9.12
N VAL A 317 -51.47 0.68 -8.20
CA VAL A 317 -52.61 0.22 -7.41
C VAL A 317 -53.79 1.17 -7.52
N LEU A 318 -55.00 0.62 -7.44
CA LEU A 318 -56.24 1.38 -7.50
C LEU A 318 -57.24 0.94 -6.42
N THR A 319 -58.21 1.81 -6.10
CA THR A 319 -59.29 1.53 -5.16
C THR A 319 -60.35 0.59 -5.74
N GLN A 320 -61.22 0.04 -4.89
CA GLN A 320 -62.35 -0.77 -5.35
C GLN A 320 -63.29 0.03 -6.28
N ALA A 321 -63.50 1.32 -6.00
CA ALA A 321 -64.33 2.18 -6.85
C ALA A 321 -63.79 2.30 -8.28
N GLU A 322 -62.48 2.46 -8.45
CA GLU A 322 -61.84 2.48 -9.78
C GLU A 322 -61.86 1.10 -10.44
N ARG A 323 -61.72 0.02 -9.66
CA ARG A 323 -61.87 -1.36 -10.15
C ARG A 323 -63.26 -1.58 -10.75
N ASP A 324 -64.31 -1.11 -10.07
CA ASP A 324 -65.69 -1.27 -10.55
C ASP A 324 -65.98 -0.43 -11.80
N LYS A 325 -65.31 0.72 -11.97
CA LYS A 325 -65.35 1.51 -13.21
C LYS A 325 -64.67 0.78 -14.38
N ALA A 326 -63.56 0.10 -14.14
CA ALA A 326 -62.89 -0.72 -15.14
C ALA A 326 -63.79 -1.85 -15.68
N LYS A 327 -64.64 -2.45 -14.83
CA LYS A 327 -65.63 -3.47 -15.24
C LYS A 327 -66.65 -2.95 -16.25
N LYS A 328 -67.03 -1.68 -16.16
CA LYS A 328 -68.08 -1.07 -16.99
C LYS A 328 -67.57 -0.55 -18.34
N ALA A 329 -66.28 -0.75 -18.67
CA ALA A 329 -65.61 -0.18 -19.84
C ALA A 329 -65.81 1.36 -19.97
N SER A 330 -66.08 2.04 -18.85
CA SER A 330 -66.51 3.44 -18.83
C SER A 330 -65.36 4.41 -18.48
N LEU A 331 -64.11 3.95 -18.59
CA LEU A 331 -62.93 4.75 -18.30
C LEU A 331 -62.54 5.57 -19.53
N VAL A 332 -62.90 6.86 -19.51
CA VAL A 332 -62.46 7.87 -20.47
C VAL A 332 -61.50 8.81 -19.75
N GLY A 333 -60.22 8.78 -20.13
CA GLY A 333 -59.17 9.62 -19.52
C GLY A 333 -58.24 8.88 -18.53
N PRO A 334 -57.24 9.60 -17.97
CA PRO A 334 -56.35 9.05 -16.94
C PRO A 334 -57.14 8.64 -15.70
N LEU A 335 -56.68 7.60 -15.01
CA LEU A 335 -57.31 7.10 -13.78
C LEU A 335 -57.36 8.24 -12.73
N GLY A 336 -58.50 8.38 -12.04
CA GLY A 336 -58.75 9.49 -11.11
C GLY A 336 -58.00 9.39 -9.78
N GLU A 337 -58.41 10.17 -8.77
CA GLU A 337 -57.76 10.29 -7.44
C GLU A 337 -57.60 8.95 -6.68
N GLY A 338 -58.30 7.89 -7.08
CA GLY A 338 -58.18 6.54 -6.51
C GLY A 338 -57.05 5.68 -7.09
N CYS A 339 -56.09 6.27 -7.80
CA CYS A 339 -55.01 5.56 -8.49
C CYS A 339 -53.63 6.09 -8.07
N TRP A 340 -52.73 5.16 -7.70
CA TRP A 340 -51.32 5.45 -7.43
C TRP A 340 -50.46 4.60 -8.35
N ALA A 341 -49.95 5.23 -9.39
CA ALA A 341 -49.31 4.57 -10.52
C ALA A 341 -48.09 5.29 -11.07
N LEU A 342 -47.25 4.49 -11.74
CA LEU A 342 -46.17 4.92 -12.60
C LEU A 342 -46.60 4.68 -14.04
N ARG A 343 -46.48 5.71 -14.88
CA ARG A 343 -46.86 5.69 -16.29
C ARG A 343 -45.67 5.96 -17.18
N SER A 344 -45.51 5.18 -18.25
CA SER A 344 -44.62 5.47 -19.36
C SER A 344 -45.44 6.00 -20.54
N VAL A 345 -45.01 7.14 -21.10
CA VAL A 345 -45.55 7.69 -22.34
C VAL A 345 -44.40 7.98 -23.29
N ARG A 346 -44.35 7.31 -24.44
CA ARG A 346 -43.26 7.35 -25.42
C ARG A 346 -41.89 7.08 -24.79
N GLY A 347 -41.86 6.21 -23.76
CA GLY A 347 -40.66 5.84 -23.02
C GLY A 347 -40.19 6.85 -21.96
N ASP A 348 -40.96 7.91 -21.71
CA ASP A 348 -40.74 8.86 -20.61
C ASP A 348 -41.65 8.53 -19.42
N LEU A 349 -41.11 8.62 -18.21
CA LEU A 349 -41.80 8.22 -16.99
C LEU A 349 -42.50 9.39 -16.30
N PHE A 350 -43.71 9.13 -15.82
CA PHE A 350 -44.58 10.08 -15.13
C PHE A 350 -45.19 9.42 -13.89
N SER A 351 -45.43 10.23 -12.86
CA SER A 351 -46.16 9.81 -11.66
C SER A 351 -47.63 10.13 -11.83
N SER A 352 -48.54 9.26 -11.39
CA SER A 352 -49.99 9.57 -11.31
C SER A 352 -50.32 10.87 -10.56
N GLN A 353 -49.47 11.29 -9.63
CA GLN A 353 -49.65 12.50 -8.81
C GLN A 353 -49.03 13.76 -9.45
N SER A 354 -48.38 13.66 -10.61
CA SER A 354 -47.70 14.81 -11.23
C SER A 354 -47.56 14.66 -12.74
N GLU A 355 -47.90 15.70 -13.49
CA GLU A 355 -47.67 15.75 -14.94
C GLU A 355 -46.20 15.99 -15.30
N ASN A 356 -45.34 16.26 -14.32
CA ASN A 356 -43.92 16.47 -14.57
C ASN A 356 -43.22 15.15 -14.92
N LYS A 357 -42.38 15.21 -15.95
CA LYS A 357 -41.52 14.10 -16.36
C LYS A 357 -40.52 13.78 -15.25
N LEU A 358 -40.42 12.50 -14.91
CA LEU A 358 -39.39 11.99 -14.00
C LEU A 358 -38.03 11.96 -14.71
N GLU A 359 -36.97 12.25 -13.97
CA GLU A 359 -35.61 12.25 -14.50
C GLU A 359 -35.22 10.86 -15.00
N LYS A 360 -34.88 10.75 -16.29
CA LYS A 360 -34.50 9.49 -16.92
C LYS A 360 -33.01 9.24 -16.74
N LYS A 361 -32.66 8.22 -15.96
CA LYS A 361 -31.26 7.91 -15.58
C LYS A 361 -30.48 7.07 -16.60
N GLY A 362 -30.77 7.21 -17.90
CA GLY A 362 -30.03 6.55 -18.98
C GLY A 362 -30.12 5.01 -19.01
N VAL A 363 -31.11 4.42 -18.36
CA VAL A 363 -31.29 2.96 -18.20
C VAL A 363 -32.60 2.49 -18.83
N SER A 364 -32.67 1.21 -19.25
CA SER A 364 -33.90 0.61 -19.78
C SER A 364 -34.79 0.12 -18.64
N TYR A 365 -36.10 0.35 -18.76
CA TYR A 365 -37.12 0.02 -17.76
C TYR A 365 -37.96 -1.16 -18.22
N GLN A 366 -37.34 -2.35 -18.32
CA GLN A 366 -38.01 -3.55 -18.85
C GLN A 366 -38.78 -4.36 -17.79
N VAL A 367 -38.35 -4.28 -16.53
CA VAL A 367 -39.00 -4.95 -15.38
C VAL A 367 -39.12 -3.94 -14.24
N ILE A 368 -40.35 -3.65 -13.85
CA ILE A 368 -40.66 -2.73 -12.76
C ILE A 368 -41.10 -3.56 -11.56
N GLY A 369 -40.44 -3.38 -10.43
CA GLY A 369 -40.92 -3.90 -9.15
C GLY A 369 -41.76 -2.85 -8.43
N LEU A 370 -42.87 -3.29 -7.87
CA LEU A 370 -43.79 -2.49 -7.08
C LEU A 370 -43.78 -3.01 -5.65
N PHE A 371 -43.54 -2.13 -4.69
CA PHE A 371 -43.61 -2.43 -3.27
C PHE A 371 -44.66 -1.56 -2.60
N LEU A 372 -45.73 -2.19 -2.15
CA LEU A 372 -46.85 -1.59 -1.44
C LEU A 372 -46.66 -1.78 0.06
N ASP A 373 -46.44 -0.70 0.80
CA ASP A 373 -46.38 -0.72 2.26
C ASP A 373 -47.67 -0.10 2.81
N ARG A 374 -48.63 -0.93 3.22
CA ARG A 374 -49.90 -0.44 3.79
C ARG A 374 -49.74 0.18 5.17
N GLU A 375 -48.63 -0.08 5.86
CA GLU A 375 -48.35 0.44 7.20
C GLU A 375 -47.67 1.81 7.11
N ALA A 376 -46.69 1.96 6.23
CA ALA A 376 -46.05 3.25 5.94
C ALA A 376 -46.94 4.17 5.07
N GLY A 377 -47.91 3.59 4.36
CA GLY A 377 -48.86 4.33 3.54
C GLY A 377 -48.24 4.83 2.23
N ASP A 378 -47.37 4.02 1.59
CA ASP A 378 -46.78 4.38 0.29
C ASP A 378 -46.73 3.18 -0.68
N ILE A 379 -46.62 3.50 -1.96
CA ILE A 379 -46.19 2.56 -3.01
C ILE A 379 -44.90 3.08 -3.63
N SER A 380 -43.92 2.19 -3.75
CA SER A 380 -42.62 2.49 -4.35
C SER A 380 -42.39 1.66 -5.60
N PHE A 381 -41.74 2.27 -6.58
CA PHE A 381 -41.43 1.71 -7.90
C PHE A 381 -39.93 1.66 -8.08
N HIS A 382 -39.42 0.54 -8.58
CA HIS A 382 -38.00 0.39 -8.85
C HIS A 382 -37.74 -0.38 -10.14
N ASN A 383 -36.58 -0.12 -10.74
CA ASN A 383 -36.08 -0.91 -11.84
C ASN A 383 -35.53 -2.22 -11.29
N ALA A 384 -36.21 -3.34 -11.53
CA ALA A 384 -35.82 -4.64 -10.96
C ALA A 384 -34.53 -5.21 -11.58
N ALA A 385 -34.12 -4.76 -12.77
CA ALA A 385 -32.92 -5.25 -13.44
C ALA A 385 -31.62 -4.74 -12.81
N ILE A 386 -31.64 -3.50 -12.32
CA ILE A 386 -30.47 -2.80 -11.77
C ILE A 386 -30.72 -2.22 -10.37
N THR A 387 -31.85 -2.60 -9.76
CA THR A 387 -32.19 -2.27 -8.36
C THR A 387 -32.16 -0.77 -8.05
N PHE A 388 -32.63 0.04 -8.99
CA PHE A 388 -32.59 1.50 -8.87
C PHE A 388 -33.99 2.08 -8.54
N PRO A 389 -34.13 2.92 -7.50
CA PRO A 389 -35.42 3.52 -7.15
C PRO A 389 -35.88 4.49 -8.24
N ILE A 390 -37.12 4.33 -8.70
CA ILE A 390 -37.70 5.18 -9.74
C ILE A 390 -38.50 6.30 -9.09
N ASN A 391 -39.48 5.93 -8.25
CA ASN A 391 -40.39 6.87 -7.61
C ASN A 391 -41.05 6.24 -6.37
N SER A 392 -41.55 7.05 -5.45
CA SER A 392 -42.39 6.63 -4.34
C SER A 392 -43.56 7.61 -4.20
N ILE A 393 -44.76 7.06 -4.04
CA ILE A 393 -45.99 7.82 -4.02
C ILE A 393 -46.71 7.55 -2.68
N PRO A 394 -47.01 8.58 -1.87
CA PRO A 394 -47.80 8.41 -0.67
C PRO A 394 -49.25 8.06 -1.03
N ILE A 395 -49.82 7.12 -0.28
CA ILE A 395 -51.18 6.61 -0.45
C ILE A 395 -52.05 7.19 0.65
N GLN A 396 -53.02 7.99 0.26
CA GLN A 396 -54.00 8.61 1.16
C GLN A 396 -55.32 7.82 1.17
N SER A 397 -55.23 6.49 1.33
CA SER A 397 -56.39 5.61 1.39
C SER A 397 -56.18 4.42 2.32
N THR A 398 -57.16 4.19 3.18
CA THR A 398 -57.24 3.02 4.06
C THR A 398 -58.00 1.87 3.41
N GLU A 399 -58.56 2.06 2.22
CA GLU A 399 -59.34 1.04 1.52
C GLU A 399 -58.46 -0.12 1.02
N LYS A 400 -59.08 -1.25 0.70
CA LYS A 400 -58.39 -2.35 0.02
C LYS A 400 -57.98 -1.91 -1.39
N LEU A 401 -56.71 -2.09 -1.73
CA LEU A 401 -56.13 -1.68 -3.00
C LEU A 401 -55.83 -2.88 -3.89
N TYR A 402 -55.99 -2.71 -5.20
CA TYR A 402 -55.80 -3.76 -6.19
C TYR A 402 -54.70 -3.37 -7.17
N PRO A 403 -53.73 -4.25 -7.47
CA PRO A 403 -52.79 -4.04 -8.55
C PRO A 403 -53.53 -3.89 -9.87
N PHE A 404 -53.01 -3.05 -10.76
CA PHE A 404 -53.52 -2.96 -12.11
C PHE A 404 -52.41 -2.74 -13.12
N LEU A 405 -52.77 -2.98 -14.38
CA LEU A 405 -51.95 -2.69 -15.54
C LEU A 405 -52.83 -2.09 -16.62
N SER A 406 -52.36 -1.02 -17.23
CA SER A 406 -52.92 -0.46 -18.45
C SER A 406 -51.90 -0.53 -19.59
N LEU A 407 -52.36 -0.98 -20.75
CA LEU A 407 -51.56 -1.09 -21.98
C LEU A 407 -51.81 0.14 -22.87
N GLY A 408 -50.77 0.74 -23.45
CA GLY A 408 -50.97 1.84 -24.40
C GLY A 408 -51.51 1.38 -25.76
N LYS A 409 -52.41 2.16 -26.39
CA LYS A 409 -52.66 2.08 -27.84
C LYS A 409 -51.60 2.92 -28.55
N GLU A 410 -50.71 2.28 -29.30
CA GLU A 410 -49.80 2.98 -30.20
C GLU A 410 -50.64 3.79 -31.20
N ARG A 411 -50.43 5.12 -31.26
CA ARG A 411 -51.06 5.97 -32.28
C ARG A 411 -50.60 5.46 -33.65
N LEU A 412 -51.43 4.68 -34.33
CA LEU A 412 -51.32 4.49 -35.77
C LEU A 412 -51.63 5.84 -36.43
N LEU A 413 -50.62 6.69 -36.61
CA LEU A 413 -50.65 7.73 -37.62
C LEU A 413 -49.94 7.20 -38.88
N PRO A 414 -50.51 7.43 -40.07
CA PRO A 414 -50.02 6.81 -41.29
C PRO A 414 -48.75 7.52 -41.73
N SER A 415 -47.63 6.77 -41.81
CA SER A 415 -46.59 6.85 -42.85
C SER A 415 -45.18 6.63 -42.32
N VAL A 416 -44.80 5.37 -42.02
CA VAL A 416 -43.48 4.83 -42.42
C VAL A 416 -43.65 3.31 -42.60
N PRO A 417 -43.27 2.71 -43.75
CA PRO A 417 -43.30 1.27 -43.92
C PRO A 417 -41.99 0.62 -43.47
N SER A 418 -42.11 -0.67 -43.11
CA SER A 418 -41.08 -1.71 -42.99
C SER A 418 -40.50 -2.01 -41.59
N GLY A 419 -40.98 -3.14 -41.06
CA GLY A 419 -40.48 -3.85 -39.88
C GLY A 419 -41.64 -4.61 -39.22
N PRO A 420 -41.54 -5.92 -38.92
CA PRO A 420 -42.58 -6.59 -38.14
C PRO A 420 -42.53 -6.03 -36.71
N LEU A 421 -43.37 -5.03 -36.44
CA LEU A 421 -43.54 -4.43 -35.13
C LEU A 421 -44.31 -5.42 -34.25
N ILE A 422 -43.56 -6.30 -33.58
CA ILE A 422 -44.08 -7.15 -32.52
C ILE A 422 -44.13 -6.27 -31.25
N SER A 423 -45.10 -5.36 -31.17
CA SER A 423 -45.38 -4.60 -29.94
C SER A 423 -46.19 -5.46 -28.97
N LYS A 424 -45.51 -6.45 -28.39
CA LYS A 424 -46.11 -7.32 -27.37
C LYS A 424 -45.83 -6.67 -26.01
N ALA A 425 -46.74 -5.81 -25.57
CA ALA A 425 -46.78 -5.41 -24.16
C ALA A 425 -47.22 -6.64 -23.35
N GLU A 426 -46.24 -7.46 -22.97
CA GLU A 426 -46.43 -8.70 -22.21
C GLU A 426 -46.07 -8.47 -20.74
N ALA A 427 -47.03 -8.03 -19.94
CA ALA A 427 -46.84 -8.02 -18.49
C ALA A 427 -46.87 -9.43 -17.94
N LEU A 428 -45.73 -9.98 -17.55
CA LEU A 428 -45.66 -11.22 -16.77
C LEU A 428 -45.61 -10.86 -15.28
N LEU A 429 -46.64 -11.27 -14.53
CA LEU A 429 -46.61 -11.35 -13.07
C LEU A 429 -45.82 -12.60 -12.70
N TRP A 430 -44.57 -12.41 -12.27
CA TRP A 430 -43.64 -13.51 -12.01
C TRP A 430 -43.69 -13.97 -10.56
N GLU A 431 -43.83 -15.28 -10.32
CA GLU A 431 -43.36 -15.93 -9.08
C GLU A 431 -42.04 -16.65 -9.38
N PRO A 432 -41.04 -16.57 -8.50
CA PRO A 432 -39.88 -17.43 -8.57
C PRO A 432 -40.28 -18.85 -8.15
N SER A 433 -40.57 -19.72 -9.11
CA SER A 433 -40.61 -21.16 -8.82
C SER A 433 -39.17 -21.65 -8.59
N LEU A 434 -38.95 -22.40 -7.50
CA LEU A 434 -37.67 -22.99 -7.11
C LEU A 434 -37.12 -24.04 -8.10
N LYS A 435 -37.83 -24.33 -9.21
CA LYS A 435 -37.54 -25.46 -10.11
C LYS A 435 -36.67 -25.13 -11.31
N GLU A 436 -36.37 -23.87 -11.60
CA GLU A 436 -35.50 -23.47 -12.73
C GLU A 436 -34.30 -22.66 -12.24
N ILE A 437 -33.34 -23.32 -11.59
CA ILE A 437 -32.14 -22.67 -11.03
C ILE A 437 -30.93 -22.99 -11.91
N GLY A 438 -30.64 -22.10 -12.86
CA GLY A 438 -29.33 -21.98 -13.50
C GLY A 438 -28.37 -21.11 -12.66
N ARG A 439 -27.11 -21.55 -12.55
CA ARG A 439 -26.06 -21.08 -11.61
C ARG A 439 -25.77 -19.56 -11.63
N GLU A 440 -26.03 -18.86 -12.73
CA GLU A 440 -25.78 -17.41 -12.85
C GLU A 440 -26.95 -16.53 -12.37
N SER A 441 -28.16 -17.09 -12.22
CA SER A 441 -29.35 -16.32 -11.83
C SER A 441 -29.49 -16.15 -10.31
N THR A 442 -28.85 -17.01 -9.53
CA THR A 442 -28.86 -16.99 -8.06
C THR A 442 -28.10 -15.80 -7.48
N GLN A 443 -27.02 -15.37 -8.14
CA GLN A 443 -26.14 -14.30 -7.66
C GLN A 443 -26.75 -12.90 -7.85
N ARG A 444 -27.45 -12.67 -8.98
CA ARG A 444 -28.18 -11.41 -9.24
C ARG A 444 -29.41 -11.26 -8.34
N ARG A 445 -30.10 -12.36 -8.02
CA ARG A 445 -31.32 -12.34 -7.19
C ARG A 445 -31.02 -12.20 -5.70
N ALA A 446 -29.95 -12.82 -5.19
CA ALA A 446 -29.46 -12.57 -3.83
C ALA A 446 -29.08 -11.09 -3.64
N PHE A 447 -28.53 -10.44 -4.67
CA PHE A 447 -28.18 -9.02 -4.64
C PHE A 447 -29.41 -8.10 -4.60
N SER A 448 -30.46 -8.40 -5.38
CA SER A 448 -31.70 -7.61 -5.41
C SER A 448 -32.47 -7.67 -4.08
N LEU A 449 -32.54 -8.86 -3.46
CA LEU A 449 -33.09 -9.05 -2.12
C LEU A 449 -32.21 -8.44 -1.02
N CYS A 450 -30.88 -8.50 -1.15
CA CYS A 450 -29.95 -7.85 -0.23
C CYS A 450 -30.05 -6.31 -0.30
N LEU A 451 -30.44 -5.74 -1.45
CA LEU A 451 -30.59 -4.28 -1.58
C LEU A 451 -31.91 -3.75 -1.04
N ALA A 452 -33.00 -4.52 -1.12
CA ALA A 452 -34.23 -4.22 -0.38
C ALA A 452 -33.94 -4.15 1.14
N LEU A 453 -33.03 -4.99 1.64
CA LEU A 453 -32.52 -4.94 3.01
C LEU A 453 -31.66 -3.68 3.28
N THR A 454 -30.79 -3.25 2.34
CA THR A 454 -29.98 -2.03 2.52
C THR A 454 -30.83 -0.76 2.53
N PHE A 455 -31.86 -0.68 1.68
CA PHE A 455 -32.79 0.47 1.66
C PHE A 455 -33.70 0.50 2.89
N TYR A 456 -34.11 -0.66 3.43
CA TYR A 456 -34.82 -0.73 4.71
C TYR A 456 -33.94 -0.25 5.87
N CYS A 457 -32.67 -0.69 5.93
CA CYS A 457 -31.71 -0.20 6.92
C CYS A 457 -31.51 1.32 6.82
N PHE A 458 -31.44 1.89 5.61
CA PHE A 458 -31.30 3.34 5.42
C PHE A 458 -32.56 4.12 5.83
N ARG A 459 -33.77 3.61 5.53
CA ARG A 459 -35.05 4.24 5.93
C ARG A 459 -35.32 4.12 7.43
N CYS A 460 -34.87 3.05 8.09
CA CYS A 460 -34.95 2.88 9.54
C CYS A 460 -33.93 3.72 10.32
N GLN A 461 -32.86 4.24 9.69
CA GLN A 461 -31.85 5.07 10.35
C GLN A 461 -32.28 6.54 10.59
N GLU A 462 -33.46 6.97 10.15
CA GLU A 462 -34.00 8.30 10.51
C GLU A 462 -34.61 8.39 11.92
N LYS A 463 -34.44 7.36 12.76
CA LYS A 463 -34.67 7.48 14.22
C LYS A 463 -33.38 7.17 14.98
N PRO A 464 -32.90 8.08 15.85
CA PRO A 464 -31.65 7.88 16.56
C PRO A 464 -31.84 6.79 17.61
N PHE A 465 -31.37 5.58 17.34
CA PHE A 465 -31.10 4.62 18.40
C PHE A 465 -29.79 5.04 19.10
N LEU A 466 -29.95 5.87 20.13
CA LEU A 466 -28.97 6.06 21.19
C LEU A 466 -28.72 4.70 21.86
N PHE A 467 -27.61 4.04 21.54
CA PHE A 467 -27.01 3.06 22.44
C PHE A 467 -26.00 3.78 23.33
N TYR A 468 -26.41 4.04 24.57
CA TYR A 468 -25.53 4.40 25.67
C TYR A 468 -24.57 3.22 25.95
N CYS A 469 -23.28 3.41 25.71
CA CYS A 469 -22.24 2.56 26.28
C CYS A 469 -21.94 3.03 27.71
N TYR A 470 -22.37 2.26 28.71
CA TYR A 470 -21.77 2.29 30.05
C TYR A 470 -20.63 1.27 30.08
N PHE A 471 -19.38 1.74 30.18
CA PHE A 471 -18.29 0.98 30.78
C PHE A 471 -17.90 1.72 32.07
N ASN A 472 -18.10 1.05 33.21
CA ASN A 472 -17.60 1.47 34.51
C ASN A 472 -16.06 1.37 34.53
N VAL A 473 -15.47 2.29 35.27
CA VAL A 473 -14.05 2.41 35.65
C VAL A 473 -13.56 1.18 36.40
#